data_AF-A0A9C8LIW9-F1
#
_entry.id   AF-A0A9C8LIW9-F1
#
_cell.length_a   1.000
_cell.length_b   1.000
_cell.length_c   1.000
_cell.angle_alpha   90.00
_cell.angle_beta   90.00
_cell.angle_gamma   90.00
#
_symmetry.space_group_name_H-M   'P 1'
#
loop_
_entity.id
_entity.type
_entity.pdbx_description
1 polymer ?
#
loop_
_entity_poly.entity_id
_entity_poly.type
_entity_poly.pdbx_seq_one_letter_code
_entity_poly.pdbx_strand_id
1 'polypeptide(L)' 'MDGNGRWAQMRGRPRLFGHQAGARRVREILEACPELGIHYLTIFAFSTENWKRTQAEVTGLMTLFRRYIQKEAQSLLDNG' A
#
# COMPACT_ATOMS: atom_id res chain seq x y z
N MET A 1 -3.51 -1.04 -6.46
CA MET A 1 -4.34 0.19 -6.33
C MET A 1 -3.77 1.28 -7.22
N ASP A 2 -4.61 1.90 -8.05
CA ASP A 2 -4.18 2.96 -8.98
C ASP A 2 -4.51 4.37 -8.45
N GLY A 3 -3.90 5.40 -9.05
CA GLY A 3 -4.25 6.80 -8.82
C GLY A 3 -3.52 7.49 -7.67
N ASN A 4 -2.81 6.76 -6.81
CA ASN A 4 -2.07 7.32 -5.66
C ASN A 4 -1.15 8.51 -6.03
N GLY A 5 -0.34 8.35 -7.09
CA GLY A 5 0.55 9.41 -7.56
C GLY A 5 -0.20 10.64 -8.09
N ARG A 6 -1.29 10.43 -8.86
CA ARG A 6 -2.15 11.51 -9.38
C ARG A 6 -2.84 12.26 -8.23
N TRP A 7 -3.39 11.53 -7.27
CA TRP A 7 -4.06 12.07 -6.09
C TRP A 7 -3.14 12.99 -5.25
N ALA A 8 -1.86 12.62 -5.13
CA ALA A 8 -0.85 13.43 -4.45
C ALA A 8 -0.47 14.69 -5.25
N GLN A 9 -0.25 14.54 -6.56
CA GLN A 9 0.10 15.65 -7.45
C GLN A 9 -1.00 16.73 -7.48
N MET A 10 -2.28 16.32 -7.55
CA MET A 10 -3.42 17.26 -7.46
C MET A 10 -3.47 18.06 -6.15
N ARG A 11 -2.72 17.64 -5.13
CA ARG A 11 -2.62 18.30 -3.81
C ARG A 11 -1.27 19.00 -3.59
N GLY A 12 -0.47 19.15 -4.65
CA GLY A 12 0.88 19.73 -4.56
C GLY A 12 1.84 18.91 -3.70
N ARG A 13 1.61 17.59 -3.58
CA ARG A 13 2.42 16.68 -2.74
C ARG A 13 3.27 15.74 -3.59
N PRO A 14 4.44 15.28 -3.08
CA PRO A 14 5.22 14.23 -3.74
C PRO A 14 4.41 12.94 -3.92
N ARG A 15 4.65 12.19 -5.00
CA ARG A 15 3.93 10.94 -5.32
C ARG A 15 3.96 9.92 -4.18
N LEU A 16 5.07 9.85 -3.44
CA LEU A 16 5.24 8.97 -2.27
C LEU A 16 4.18 9.23 -1.19
N PHE A 17 3.74 10.47 -1.02
CA PHE A 17 2.67 10.82 -0.07
C PHE A 17 1.35 10.13 -0.43
N GLY A 18 1.03 10.04 -1.72
CA GLY A 18 -0.13 9.30 -2.20
C GLY A 18 -0.01 7.80 -1.96
N HIS A 19 1.19 7.24 -2.11
CA HIS A 19 1.43 5.82 -1.82
C HIS A 19 1.26 5.49 -0.32
N GLN A 20 1.68 6.39 0.57
CA GLN A 20 1.40 6.29 2.00
C GLN A 20 -0.09 6.35 2.32
N ALA A 21 -0.84 7.23 1.65
CA ALA A 21 -2.29 7.28 1.79
C ALA A 21 -2.96 5.99 1.30
N GLY A 22 -2.53 5.47 0.15
CA GLY A 22 -2.98 4.18 -0.36
C GLY A 22 -2.71 3.05 0.64
N ALA A 23 -1.53 2.99 1.25
CA ALA A 23 -1.19 1.96 2.23
C ALA A 23 -2.10 2.00 3.47
N ARG A 24 -2.45 3.19 3.97
CA ARG A 24 -3.46 3.31 5.04
C ARG A 24 -4.82 2.79 4.60
N ARG A 25 -5.24 3.11 3.37
CA ARG A 25 -6.51 2.63 2.82
C ARG A 25 -6.55 1.11 2.68
N VAL A 26 -5.42 0.47 2.38
CA VAL A 26 -5.33 -1.00 2.38
C VAL A 26 -5.56 -1.58 3.76
N ARG A 27 -4.99 -0.98 4.80
CA ARG A 27 -5.22 -1.44 6.18
C ARG A 27 -6.70 -1.39 6.54
N GLU A 28 -7.36 -0.27 6.25
CA GLU A 28 -8.82 -0.14 6.50
C GLU A 28 -9.63 -1.22 5.76
N ILE A 29 -9.24 -1.58 4.54
CA ILE A 29 -9.89 -2.66 3.78
C ILE A 29 -9.64 -4.02 4.45
N LEU A 30 -8.40 -4.31 4.87
CA LEU A 30 -8.05 -5.54 5.56
C LEU A 30 -8.81 -5.69 6.89
N GLU A 31 -8.93 -4.63 7.66
CA GLU A 31 -9.66 -4.61 8.93
C GLU A 31 -11.15 -4.87 8.74
N ALA A 32 -11.73 -4.44 7.60
CA ALA A 32 -13.13 -4.69 7.28
C ALA A 32 -13.41 -6.11 6.71
N CYS A 33 -12.40 -6.79 6.17
CA CYS A 33 -12.59 -8.10 5.51
C CYS A 33 -13.23 -9.17 6.43
N PRO A 34 -12.83 -9.33 7.70
CA PRO A 34 -13.43 -10.34 8.61
C PRO A 34 -14.92 -10.12 8.85
N GLU A 35 -15.34 -8.87 9.12
CA GLU A 35 -16.75 -8.52 9.35
C GLU A 35 -17.62 -8.83 8.12
N LEU A 36 -17.03 -8.74 6.93
CA LEU A 36 -17.69 -9.02 5.66
C LEU A 36 -17.58 -10.49 5.21
N GLY A 37 -16.94 -11.37 6.00
CA GLY A 37 -16.72 -12.77 5.63
C GLY A 37 -15.77 -12.97 4.45
N ILE A 38 -14.87 -12.01 4.19
CA ILE A 38 -13.88 -12.09 3.11
C ILE A 38 -12.66 -12.85 3.61
N HIS A 39 -12.46 -14.06 3.10
CA HIS A 39 -11.34 -14.93 3.50
C HIS A 39 -10.05 -14.69 2.70
N TYR A 40 -10.15 -14.13 1.49
CA TYR A 40 -9.01 -13.91 0.61
C TYR A 40 -9.06 -12.51 0.00
N LEU A 41 -7.98 -11.75 0.19
CA LEU A 41 -7.78 -10.45 -0.44
C LEU A 41 -6.46 -10.46 -1.20
N THR A 42 -6.51 -10.19 -2.51
CA THR A 42 -5.31 -10.04 -3.34
C THR A 42 -5.17 -8.59 -3.77
N ILE A 43 -4.01 -7.98 -3.49
CA ILE A 43 -3.75 -6.59 -3.80
C ILE A 43 -2.64 -6.48 -4.82
N PHE A 44 -2.94 -5.88 -5.97
CA PHE A 44 -1.92 -5.56 -6.94
C PHE A 44 -1.16 -4.30 -6.53
N ALA A 45 -0.02 -4.53 -5.87
CA ALA A 45 0.80 -3.50 -5.25
C ALA A 45 1.92 -2.98 -6.17
N PHE A 46 2.49 -3.85 -7.02
CA PHE A 46 3.61 -3.53 -7.91
C PHE A 46 3.58 -4.42 -9.15
N SER A 47 3.88 -3.84 -10.32
CA SER A 47 3.96 -4.54 -11.61
C SER A 47 5.37 -4.48 -12.22
N THR A 48 5.63 -5.31 -13.22
CA THR A 48 6.88 -5.27 -14.03
C THR A 48 7.11 -3.91 -14.68
N GLU A 49 6.06 -3.20 -15.07
CA GLU A 49 6.14 -1.88 -15.70
C GLU A 49 6.52 -0.79 -14.69
N ASN A 50 6.32 -1.03 -13.38
CA ASN A 50 6.69 -0.05 -12.35
C ASN A 50 8.21 0.10 -12.19
N TRP A 51 9.01 -0.84 -12.70
CA TRP A 51 10.47 -0.69 -12.81
C TRP A 51 10.89 0.45 -13.74
N LYS A 52 10.02 0.90 -14.65
CA LYS A 52 10.30 2.04 -15.54
C LYS A 52 10.21 3.40 -14.84
N ARG A 53 9.81 3.46 -13.58
CA ARG A 53 9.75 4.69 -12.78
C ARG A 53 11.13 5.09 -12.27
N THR A 54 11.24 6.28 -11.68
CA THR A 54 12.51 6.73 -11.09
C THR A 54 12.98 5.79 -9.98
N GLN A 55 14.29 5.58 -9.87
CA GLN A 55 14.88 4.72 -8.83
C GLN A 55 14.44 5.14 -7.42
N ALA A 56 14.37 6.45 -7.16
CA ALA A 56 13.90 6.98 -5.89
C ALA A 56 12.44 6.60 -5.59
N GLU A 57 11.54 6.64 -6.58
CA GLU A 57 10.15 6.21 -6.40
C GLU A 57 10.06 4.70 -6.14
N VAL A 58 10.80 3.88 -6.89
CA VAL A 58 10.82 2.42 -6.71
C VAL A 58 11.37 2.04 -5.34
N THR A 59 12.51 2.61 -4.93
CA THR A 59 13.09 2.37 -3.61
C THR A 59 12.13 2.79 -2.49
N GLY A 60 11.50 3.97 -2.62
CA GLY A 60 10.50 4.44 -1.66
C GLY A 60 9.29 3.50 -1.52
N LEU A 61 8.80 2.97 -2.64
CA LEU A 61 7.72 1.98 -2.66
C LEU A 61 8.11 0.67 -1.98
N MET A 62 9.28 0.12 -2.30
CA MET A 62 9.75 -1.13 -1.70
C MET A 62 9.98 -1.01 -0.20
N THR A 63 10.56 0.11 0.26
CA THR A 63 10.70 0.41 1.70
C THR A 63 9.33 0.47 2.38
N LEU A 64 8.35 1.09 1.73
CA LEU A 64 6.99 1.20 2.25
C LEU A 64 6.32 -0.17 2.37
N PHE A 65 6.44 -1.03 1.36
CA PHE A 65 5.89 -2.40 1.41
C PHE A 65 6.52 -3.23 2.50
N ARG A 66 7.85 -3.17 2.64
CA ARG A 66 8.54 -3.89 3.72
C ARG A 66 7.99 -3.52 5.09
N ARG A 67 7.88 -2.22 5.37
CA ARG A 67 7.33 -1.72 6.65
C ARG A 67 5.89 -2.15 6.85
N TYR A 68 5.08 -2.11 5.80
CA TYR A 68 3.69 -2.49 5.84
C TYR A 68 3.53 -3.98 6.17
N ILE A 69 4.17 -4.86 5.41
CA ILE A 69 4.09 -6.31 5.60
C ILE A 69 4.56 -6.71 7.00
N GLN A 70 5.67 -6.15 7.48
CA GLN A 70 6.16 -6.42 8.84
C GLN A 70 5.15 -6.01 9.91
N LYS A 71 4.54 -4.83 9.76
CA LYS A 71 3.54 -4.34 10.72
C LYS A 71 2.26 -5.15 10.69
N GLU A 72 1.71 -5.47 9.52
CA GLU A 72 0.48 -6.26 9.42
C GLU A 72 0.70 -7.70 9.86
N ALA A 73 1.84 -8.32 9.52
CA ALA A 73 2.19 -9.65 10.00
C ALA A 73 2.24 -9.70 11.54
N GLN A 74 2.84 -8.70 12.18
CA GLN A 74 2.84 -8.60 13.64
C GLN A 74 1.42 -8.42 14.19
N SER A 75 0.63 -7.52 13.60
CA SER A 75 -0.75 -7.29 14.05
C SER A 75 -1.65 -8.53 13.90
N LEU A 76 -1.39 -9.39 12.91
CA LEU A 76 -2.10 -10.65 12.75
C LEU A 76 -1.66 -11.69 13.80
N LEU A 77 -0.38 -11.72 14.16
CA LEU A 77 0.13 -12.59 15.23
C LEU A 77 -0.39 -12.20 16.62
N ASP A 78 -0.56 -10.90 16.87
CA ASP A 78 -1.00 -10.41 18.18
C ASP A 78 -2.53 -10.59 18.40
N ASN A 79 -3.31 -10.70 17.31
CA ASN A 79 -4.78 -10.74 17.34
C ASN A 79 -5.38 -12.10 16.89
N GLY A 80 -4.55 -13.11 16.63
CA GLY A 80 -4.94 -14.48 16.27
C GLY A 80 -4.63 -15.47 17.38
#